data_AF-G0EFY5-F1
#
_entry.id   AF-G0EFY5-F1
#
_cell.length_a   1.000
_cell.length_b   1.000
_cell.length_c   1.000
_cell.angle_alpha   90.00
_cell.angle_beta   90.00
_cell.angle_gamma   90.00
#
_symmetry.space_group_name_H-M   'P 1'
#
loop_
_entity.id
_entity.type
_entity.pdbx_description
1 polymer ?
#
loop_
_entity_poly.entity_id
_entity_poly.type
_entity_poly.pdbx_seq_one_letter_code
_entity_poly.pdbx_strand_id
1 'polypeptide(L)'
;MGRVAKVVTSIVVLAVILLGVYGYAVQVAASSLEEGGIQVADVKGLVTGLVGLLKGGSAEFTVYLNVSPRAPLPVMLCIDEVHGVIMLGGEVIGTFRSEHGACVKAGGWELLPIRLNVNGVKLLEALAASSSEEANYIVLRGEAVVPLTLLGAKLPISMVVYFERRVPVGEVVAKAMKPVKSVVESIERKLGIAPGYSGNPIVHIESVEWLCGGVPCGTATEGETVTVVVRLSGYAHDVVVKVRQDRRLLPDKTVAERRIPVLNGTMEVVLRFTVETGLTVRSYFVEVDWPGGKWVMPHEERLRVG
;
A
#
# COMPACT_ATOMS: atom_id res chain seq x y z
N MET A 1 -20.23 -2.66 -9.94
CA MET A 1 -18.80 -2.27 -10.09
C MET A 1 -18.38 -1.29 -8.98
N GLY A 2 -18.33 -1.70 -7.70
CA GLY A 2 -18.23 -0.72 -6.59
C GLY A 2 -17.52 -1.19 -5.32
N ARG A 3 -16.53 -2.10 -5.41
CA ARG A 3 -15.77 -2.56 -4.22
C ARG A 3 -14.25 -2.41 -4.31
N VAL A 4 -13.70 -2.09 -5.49
CA VAL A 4 -12.24 -1.98 -5.69
C VAL A 4 -11.68 -0.65 -5.14
N ALA A 5 -12.45 0.44 -5.20
CA ALA A 5 -12.00 1.76 -4.72
C ALA A 5 -11.71 1.81 -3.20
N LYS A 6 -12.50 1.10 -2.37
CA LYS A 6 -12.35 1.11 -0.90
C LYS A 6 -11.09 0.40 -0.39
N VAL A 7 -10.55 -0.54 -1.16
CA VAL A 7 -9.35 -1.32 -0.77
C VAL A 7 -8.09 -0.51 -1.05
N VAL A 8 -8.06 0.24 -2.15
CA VAL A 8 -6.94 1.12 -2.51
C VAL A 8 -6.79 2.28 -1.51
N THR A 9 -7.90 2.89 -1.07
CA THR A 9 -7.86 3.97 -0.06
C THR A 9 -7.28 3.48 1.28
N SER A 10 -7.63 2.25 1.70
CA SER A 10 -7.12 1.67 2.95
C SER A 10 -5.62 1.36 2.91
N ILE A 11 -5.08 0.98 1.74
CA ILE A 11 -3.65 0.69 1.56
C ILE A 11 -2.81 1.98 1.54
N VAL A 12 -3.33 3.06 0.96
CA VAL A 12 -2.66 4.38 0.96
C VAL A 12 -2.61 4.97 2.38
N VAL A 13 -3.69 4.84 3.16
CA VAL A 13 -3.72 5.26 4.57
C VAL A 13 -2.72 4.47 5.41
N LEU A 14 -2.57 3.16 5.17
CA LEU A 14 -1.60 2.33 5.89
C LEU A 14 -0.14 2.67 5.54
N ALA A 15 0.14 3.03 4.29
CA ALA A 15 1.48 3.46 3.86
C ALA A 15 1.91 4.80 4.48
N VAL A 16 0.95 5.73 4.65
CA VAL A 16 1.19 7.02 5.34
C VAL A 16 1.45 6.81 6.84
N ILE A 17 0.79 5.82 7.46
CA ILE A 17 1.03 5.45 8.88
C ILE A 17 2.40 4.80 9.08
N LEU A 18 2.86 3.94 8.16
CA LEU A 18 4.15 3.24 8.26
C LEU A 18 5.38 4.15 8.06
N LEU A 19 5.24 5.23 7.30
CA LEU A 19 6.32 6.22 7.11
C LEU A 19 6.62 7.06 8.37
N GLY A 20 5.66 7.19 9.29
CA GLY A 20 5.80 7.94 10.54
C GLY A 20 6.70 7.30 11.59
N VAL A 21 6.93 5.99 11.51
CA VAL A 21 7.64 5.25 12.56
C VAL A 21 9.16 5.20 12.31
N TYR A 22 9.63 5.44 11.09
CA TYR A 22 11.02 5.10 10.71
C TYR A 22 11.91 6.24 10.21
N GLY A 23 11.47 7.50 10.22
CA GLY A 23 12.36 8.66 10.04
C GLY A 23 13.27 8.59 8.80
N TYR A 24 12.70 8.43 7.61
CA TYR A 24 13.46 8.39 6.36
C TYR A 24 13.46 9.72 5.63
N ALA A 25 14.63 10.13 5.15
CA ALA A 25 14.83 11.26 4.26
C ALA A 25 14.42 10.92 2.82
N VAL A 26 13.53 11.71 2.22
CA VAL A 26 13.19 11.64 0.79
C VAL A 26 13.70 12.89 0.10
N GLN A 27 14.55 12.73 -0.92
CA GLN A 27 14.98 13.81 -1.82
C GLN A 27 13.98 13.99 -2.96
N VAL A 28 13.38 15.17 -3.05
CA VAL A 28 12.60 15.62 -4.21
C VAL A 28 13.45 16.66 -4.95
N ALA A 29 13.50 16.60 -6.28
CA ALA A 29 14.15 17.60 -7.12
C ALA A 29 13.07 18.16 -8.04
N ALA A 30 13.01 19.47 -8.24
CA ALA A 30 11.90 20.10 -8.95
C ALA A 30 12.35 21.38 -9.68
N SER A 31 12.14 21.45 -11.01
CA SER A 31 12.54 22.56 -11.90
C SER A 31 11.45 23.62 -12.19
N SER A 32 11.65 24.89 -11.80
CA SER A 32 10.74 26.06 -11.93
C SER A 32 10.38 26.50 -13.37
N LEU A 33 9.21 27.15 -13.54
CA LEU A 33 8.78 27.92 -14.74
C LEU A 33 8.76 29.43 -14.42
N GLU A 34 8.93 30.27 -15.43
CA GLU A 34 9.44 31.66 -15.35
C GLU A 34 8.36 32.76 -15.39
N GLU A 35 8.59 33.84 -14.62
CA GLU A 35 8.53 35.27 -15.05
C GLU A 35 8.88 36.17 -13.84
N GLY A 36 10.15 36.57 -13.73
CA GLY A 36 10.66 37.41 -12.63
C GLY A 36 12.12 37.09 -12.30
N GLY A 37 12.96 38.10 -12.05
CA GLY A 37 14.42 37.97 -11.94
C GLY A 37 14.98 37.13 -10.78
N ILE A 38 14.13 36.46 -9.98
CA ILE A 38 14.51 35.56 -8.89
C ILE A 38 14.05 34.14 -9.27
N GLN A 39 14.97 33.18 -9.31
CA GLN A 39 14.63 31.77 -9.49
C GLN A 39 14.61 31.08 -8.13
N VAL A 40 13.51 30.41 -7.81
CA VAL A 40 13.54 29.28 -6.87
C VAL A 40 14.06 28.10 -7.68
N ALA A 41 15.38 27.98 -7.76
CA ALA A 41 16.05 27.12 -8.75
C ALA A 41 15.84 25.63 -8.52
N ASP A 42 15.58 25.21 -7.27
CA ASP A 42 15.30 23.81 -6.94
C ASP A 42 14.61 23.72 -5.58
N VAL A 43 13.57 22.89 -5.44
CA VAL A 43 13.06 22.55 -4.10
C VAL A 43 13.64 21.20 -3.73
N LYS A 44 14.85 21.23 -3.14
CA LYS A 44 15.45 20.03 -2.55
C LYS A 44 14.88 19.80 -1.16
N GLY A 45 13.68 19.25 -1.12
CA GLY A 45 13.05 18.83 0.12
C GLY A 45 13.85 17.69 0.76
N LEU A 46 14.27 17.88 2.00
CA LEU A 46 14.62 16.81 2.94
C LEU A 46 13.44 16.72 3.91
N VAL A 47 12.59 15.71 3.75
CA VAL A 47 11.50 15.49 4.71
C VAL A 47 12.08 14.81 5.95
N THR A 48 12.28 15.57 7.03
CA THR A 48 12.68 15.04 8.33
C THR A 48 11.53 15.22 9.32
N GLY A 49 10.89 14.11 9.67
CA GLY A 49 9.87 14.06 10.72
C GLY A 49 8.45 13.97 10.18
N LEU A 50 7.81 12.82 10.44
CA LEU A 50 6.36 12.66 10.38
C LEU A 50 5.93 12.17 11.76
N VAL A 51 5.75 13.09 12.71
CA VAL A 51 5.28 12.76 14.05
C VAL A 51 3.93 13.42 14.25
N GLY A 52 2.84 12.66 14.09
CA GLY A 52 1.52 13.14 14.45
C GLY A 52 0.35 12.67 13.58
N LEU A 53 0.17 11.37 13.42
CA LEU A 53 -1.14 10.81 13.03
C LEU A 53 -1.54 9.92 14.22
N LEU A 54 -2.40 10.35 15.14
CA LEU A 54 -3.86 10.20 15.01
C LEU A 54 -4.62 10.89 16.18
N LYS A 55 -4.13 12.03 16.69
CA LYS A 55 -4.87 12.87 17.65
C LYS A 55 -4.90 14.32 17.15
N GLY A 56 -5.67 14.60 16.10
CA GLY A 56 -5.93 15.98 15.67
C GLY A 56 -6.14 16.22 14.18
N GLY A 57 -5.84 15.25 13.31
CA GLY A 57 -6.15 15.36 11.87
C GLY A 57 -5.27 16.35 11.09
N SER A 58 -4.12 16.79 11.63
CA SER A 58 -3.13 17.62 10.93
C SER A 58 -1.78 16.91 10.90
N ALA A 59 -1.03 17.07 9.80
CA ALA A 59 0.33 16.60 9.64
C ALA A 59 1.26 17.81 9.42
N GLU A 60 2.39 17.85 10.12
CA GLU A 60 3.40 18.89 10.00
C GLU A 60 4.68 18.30 9.39
N PHE A 61 5.30 19.03 8.47
CA PHE A 61 6.52 18.60 7.77
C PHE A 61 7.45 19.77 7.62
N THR A 62 8.76 19.54 7.71
CA THR A 62 9.76 20.53 7.29
C THR A 62 10.27 20.17 5.89
N VAL A 63 10.28 21.15 4.99
CA VAL A 63 10.91 21.07 3.67
C VAL A 63 11.94 22.19 3.53
N TYR A 64 12.89 22.03 2.61
CA TYR A 64 13.92 23.04 2.36
C TYR A 64 13.76 23.58 0.95
N LEU A 65 13.63 24.90 0.82
CA LEU A 65 13.74 25.58 -0.48
C LEU A 65 15.20 25.90 -0.76
N ASN A 66 15.68 25.56 -1.96
CA ASN A 66 16.97 26.05 -2.40
C ASN A 66 16.78 27.42 -3.06
N VAL A 67 17.39 28.44 -2.47
CA VAL A 67 17.29 29.82 -2.94
C VAL A 67 18.61 30.19 -3.59
N SER A 68 18.58 30.66 -4.85
CA SER A 68 19.75 31.18 -5.53
C SER A 68 19.41 32.35 -6.47
N PRO A 69 20.26 33.39 -6.55
CA PRO A 69 20.08 34.46 -7.52
C PRO A 69 20.40 33.95 -8.94
N ARG A 70 19.54 34.27 -9.91
CA ARG A 70 19.69 33.82 -11.32
C ARG A 70 20.87 34.51 -12.02
N ALA A 71 21.05 35.79 -11.74
CA ALA A 71 22.18 36.57 -12.23
C ALA A 71 23.16 36.80 -11.08
N PRO A 72 24.46 36.95 -11.36
CA PRO A 72 25.43 37.44 -10.37
C PRO A 72 25.04 38.87 -10.00
N LEU A 73 24.18 39.01 -9.00
CA LEU A 73 23.89 40.29 -8.38
C LEU A 73 25.10 40.64 -7.51
N PRO A 74 25.65 41.87 -7.58
CA PRO A 74 26.74 42.29 -6.69
C PRO A 74 26.27 42.48 -5.24
N VAL A 75 25.01 42.14 -4.94
CA VAL A 75 24.35 42.35 -3.65
C VAL A 75 23.88 41.02 -3.07
N MET A 76 23.86 40.97 -1.74
CA MET A 76 23.28 39.86 -0.98
C MET A 76 21.76 39.95 -1.04
N LEU A 77 21.11 38.84 -1.38
CA LEU A 77 19.66 38.73 -1.42
C LEU A 77 19.18 38.12 -0.11
N CYS A 78 18.45 38.87 0.70
CA CYS A 78 17.84 38.34 1.92
C CYS A 78 16.34 38.15 1.71
N ILE A 79 15.83 37.00 2.13
CA ILE A 79 14.41 36.68 2.23
C ILE A 79 14.07 36.74 3.72
N ASP A 80 13.17 37.63 4.12
CA ASP A 80 12.73 37.71 5.51
C ASP A 80 11.75 36.59 5.84
N GLU A 81 10.81 36.35 4.93
CA GLU A 81 9.71 35.43 5.15
C GLU A 81 9.21 34.84 3.83
N VAL A 82 8.84 33.57 3.88
CA VAL A 82 8.08 32.87 2.83
C VAL A 82 6.84 32.28 3.47
N HIS A 83 5.67 32.50 2.87
CA HIS A 83 4.46 31.84 3.30
C HIS A 83 3.51 31.58 2.13
N GLY A 84 2.57 30.66 2.32
CA GLY A 84 1.64 30.31 1.27
C GLY A 84 0.71 29.15 1.61
N VAL A 85 0.08 28.61 0.57
CA VAL A 85 -0.92 27.55 0.62
C VAL A 85 -0.49 26.34 -0.21
N ILE A 86 -0.93 25.17 0.26
CA ILE A 86 -0.74 23.88 -0.40
C ILE A 86 -2.09 23.47 -0.96
N MET A 87 -2.14 23.16 -2.25
CA MET A 87 -3.35 22.79 -2.95
C MET A 87 -3.23 21.41 -3.61
N LEU A 88 -4.34 20.69 -3.70
CA LEU A 88 -4.47 19.43 -4.42
C LEU A 88 -5.84 19.39 -5.09
N GLY A 89 -5.89 19.15 -6.40
CA GLY A 89 -7.17 19.13 -7.14
C GLY A 89 -7.94 20.45 -7.04
N GLY A 90 -7.25 21.58 -6.90
CA GLY A 90 -7.85 22.91 -6.74
C GLY A 90 -8.26 23.27 -5.30
N GLU A 91 -8.21 22.34 -4.35
CA GLU A 91 -8.58 22.61 -2.96
C GLU A 91 -7.36 22.93 -2.09
N VAL A 92 -7.50 23.87 -1.15
CA VAL A 92 -6.46 24.19 -0.16
C VAL A 92 -6.45 23.14 0.95
N ILE A 93 -5.43 22.29 0.92
CA ILE A 93 -5.23 21.21 1.89
C ILE A 93 -4.30 21.61 3.04
N GLY A 94 -3.59 22.74 2.94
CA GLY A 94 -2.65 23.17 3.96
C GLY A 94 -2.04 24.54 3.72
N THR A 95 -1.17 24.93 4.63
CA THR A 95 -0.40 26.19 4.56
C THR A 95 1.07 25.91 4.79
N PHE A 96 1.93 26.83 4.38
CA PHE A 96 3.34 26.76 4.69
C PHE A 96 3.92 28.10 5.10
N ARG A 97 4.97 28.07 5.93
CA ARG A 97 5.69 29.26 6.38
C ARG A 97 7.16 28.93 6.66
N SER A 98 8.07 29.81 6.27
CA SER A 98 9.48 29.75 6.67
C SER A 98 9.60 29.99 8.16
N GLU A 99 10.44 29.23 8.84
CA GLU A 99 10.67 29.47 10.27
C GLU A 99 11.41 30.79 10.47
N HIS A 100 12.46 31.01 9.69
CA HIS A 100 13.35 32.17 9.74
C HIS A 100 13.67 32.60 8.30
N GLY A 101 14.17 33.82 8.12
CA GLY A 101 14.69 34.27 6.83
C GLY A 101 16.02 33.60 6.43
N ALA A 102 16.43 33.80 5.17
CA ALA A 102 17.72 33.35 4.66
C ALA A 102 18.36 34.41 3.76
N CYS A 103 19.69 34.54 3.80
CA CYS A 103 20.44 35.45 2.94
C CYS A 103 21.37 34.67 2.02
N VAL A 104 21.28 34.95 0.72
CA VAL A 104 22.08 34.32 -0.32
C VAL A 104 23.10 35.31 -0.86
N LYS A 105 24.37 34.91 -0.86
CA LYS A 105 25.46 35.69 -1.46
C LYS A 105 25.40 35.61 -2.99
N ALA A 106 26.06 36.56 -3.65
CA ALA A 106 26.26 36.55 -5.10
C ALA A 106 26.83 35.19 -5.58
N GLY A 107 26.12 34.52 -6.49
CA GLY A 107 26.53 33.20 -7.02
C GLY A 107 26.46 32.03 -6.01
N GLY A 108 25.96 32.28 -4.79
CA GLY A 108 25.74 31.26 -3.78
C GLY A 108 24.33 30.66 -3.84
N TRP A 109 24.09 29.72 -2.93
CA TRP A 109 22.78 29.14 -2.68
C TRP A 109 22.61 28.92 -1.17
N GLU A 110 21.37 28.95 -0.68
CA GLU A 110 21.05 28.73 0.74
C GLU A 110 19.80 27.86 0.85
N LEU A 111 19.72 27.04 1.90
CA LEU A 111 18.53 26.25 2.21
C LEU A 111 17.65 26.99 3.20
N LEU A 112 16.43 27.32 2.77
CA LEU A 112 15.42 27.93 3.62
C LEU A 112 14.46 26.86 4.16
N PRO A 113 14.46 26.56 5.47
CA PRO A 113 13.50 25.62 6.05
C PRO A 113 12.09 26.22 6.07
N ILE A 114 11.13 25.45 5.59
CA ILE A 114 9.71 25.76 5.54
C ILE A 114 8.94 24.68 6.27
N ARG A 115 8.10 25.10 7.21
CA ARG A 115 7.10 24.24 7.84
C ARG A 115 5.85 24.21 6.98
N LEU A 116 5.45 23.00 6.60
CA LEU A 116 4.18 22.68 5.96
C LEU A 116 3.22 22.19 7.03
N ASN A 117 2.01 22.73 7.08
CA ASN A 117 0.92 22.23 7.90
C ASN A 117 -0.21 21.78 6.98
N VAL A 118 -0.45 20.48 6.94
CA VAL A 118 -1.44 19.84 6.07
C VAL A 118 -2.59 19.32 6.91
N ASN A 119 -3.82 19.67 6.53
CA ASN A 119 -5.01 19.08 7.11
C ASN A 119 -5.24 17.70 6.47
N GLY A 120 -5.08 16.65 7.26
CA GLY A 120 -5.21 15.26 6.82
C GLY A 120 -6.61 14.91 6.33
N VAL A 121 -7.66 15.53 6.88
CA VAL A 121 -9.05 15.31 6.42
C VAL A 121 -9.23 15.89 5.03
N LYS A 122 -8.83 17.15 4.81
CA LYS A 122 -8.90 17.79 3.49
C LYS A 122 -8.04 17.10 2.45
N LEU A 123 -6.86 16.59 2.84
CA LEU A 123 -6.02 15.80 1.96
C LEU A 123 -6.74 14.53 1.49
N LEU A 124 -7.43 13.82 2.39
CA LEU A 124 -8.19 12.62 2.04
C LEU A 124 -9.39 12.94 1.15
N GLU A 125 -10.11 14.03 1.42
CA GLU A 125 -11.22 14.50 0.59
C GLU A 125 -10.74 14.85 -0.82
N ALA A 126 -9.66 15.63 -0.95
CA ALA A 126 -9.06 16.00 -2.22
C ALA A 126 -8.56 14.77 -3.02
N LEU A 127 -7.95 13.78 -2.34
CA LEU A 127 -7.54 12.51 -2.96
C LEU A 127 -8.73 11.65 -3.38
N ALA A 128 -9.86 11.71 -2.68
CA ALA A 128 -11.07 10.96 -3.02
C ALA A 128 -11.86 11.62 -4.16
N ALA A 129 -11.87 12.95 -4.23
CA ALA A 129 -12.52 13.74 -5.28
C ALA A 129 -11.70 13.79 -6.60
N SER A 130 -10.44 13.37 -6.54
CA SER A 130 -9.46 13.33 -7.63
C SER A 130 -9.88 12.42 -8.79
N SER A 131 -10.70 12.92 -9.71
CA SER A 131 -10.86 12.38 -11.07
C SER A 131 -10.35 13.35 -12.16
N SER A 132 -9.93 14.56 -11.78
CA SER A 132 -9.46 15.61 -12.68
C SER A 132 -7.94 15.54 -12.92
N GLU A 133 -7.48 16.00 -14.09
CA GLU A 133 -6.05 16.12 -14.40
C GLU A 133 -5.29 16.98 -13.38
N GLU A 134 -5.96 17.96 -12.76
CA GLU A 134 -5.37 18.84 -11.75
C GLU A 134 -5.05 18.13 -10.43
N ALA A 135 -5.73 17.02 -10.14
CA ALA A 135 -5.45 16.22 -8.95
C ALA A 135 -4.17 15.37 -9.09
N ASN A 136 -3.55 15.34 -10.26
CA ASN A 136 -2.24 14.75 -10.46
C ASN A 136 -1.09 15.62 -9.93
N TYR A 137 -1.36 16.84 -9.47
CA TYR A 137 -0.34 17.76 -8.98
C TYR A 137 -0.68 18.31 -7.59
N ILE A 138 0.34 18.33 -6.72
CA ILE A 138 0.35 19.22 -5.55
C ILE A 138 0.81 20.58 -6.03
N VAL A 139 0.02 21.62 -5.78
CA VAL A 139 0.33 22.99 -6.17
C VAL A 139 0.71 23.79 -4.92
N LEU A 140 1.91 24.35 -4.90
CA LEU A 140 2.36 25.29 -3.87
C LEU A 140 2.22 26.70 -4.44
N ARG A 141 1.42 27.54 -3.77
CA ARG A 141 1.29 28.96 -4.10
C ARG A 141 1.68 29.79 -2.91
N GLY A 142 2.53 30.79 -3.10
CA GLY A 142 2.96 31.62 -2.00
C GLY A 142 3.61 32.91 -2.45
N GLU A 143 4.06 33.65 -1.44
CA GLU A 143 4.82 34.87 -1.62
C GLU A 143 6.07 34.86 -0.74
N ALA A 144 7.13 35.49 -1.25
CA ALA A 144 8.38 35.72 -0.53
C ALA A 144 8.58 37.23 -0.34
N VAL A 145 8.83 37.64 0.90
CA VAL A 145 9.13 39.03 1.24
C VAL A 145 10.65 39.21 1.23
N VAL A 146 11.13 39.99 0.26
CA VAL A 146 12.54 40.21 -0.02
C VAL A 146 12.88 41.66 0.27
N PRO A 147 13.43 41.99 1.45
CA PRO A 147 13.92 43.34 1.70
C PRO A 147 15.05 43.72 0.76
N LEU A 148 15.00 44.93 0.21
CA LEU A 148 16.09 45.45 -0.58
C LEU A 148 17.27 45.79 0.34
N THR A 149 18.42 45.18 0.06
CA THR A 149 19.67 45.44 0.79
C THR A 149 20.67 46.07 -0.17
N LEU A 150 21.11 47.30 0.13
CA LEU A 150 22.16 47.99 -0.62
C LEU A 150 23.35 48.24 0.31
N LEU A 151 24.55 47.82 -0.12
CA LEU A 151 25.79 47.99 0.65
C LEU A 151 25.71 47.46 2.10
N GLY A 152 24.94 46.39 2.32
CA GLY A 152 24.74 45.79 3.65
C GLY A 152 23.69 46.48 4.52
N ALA A 153 23.09 47.59 4.07
CA ALA A 153 22.00 48.26 4.77
C ALA A 153 20.64 47.80 4.23
N LYS A 154 19.74 47.37 5.13
CA LYS A 154 18.35 47.05 4.83
C LYS A 154 17.57 48.34 4.58
N LEU A 155 17.05 48.50 3.38
CA LEU A 155 16.20 49.64 3.03
C LEU A 155 14.79 49.43 3.59
N PRO A 156 14.02 50.51 3.84
CA PRO A 156 12.62 50.44 4.26
C PRO A 156 11.68 50.07 3.10
N ILE A 157 12.17 49.31 2.13
CA ILE A 157 11.42 48.88 0.95
C ILE A 157 11.62 47.37 0.81
N SER A 158 10.52 46.64 0.75
CA SER A 158 10.49 45.21 0.49
C SER A 158 9.83 44.93 -0.84
N MET A 159 10.38 43.96 -1.57
CA MET A 159 9.75 43.39 -2.76
C MET A 159 8.98 42.15 -2.34
N VAL A 160 7.74 42.01 -2.84
CA VAL A 160 6.95 40.79 -2.68
C VAL A 160 7.05 40.01 -3.99
N VAL A 161 7.48 38.76 -3.90
CA VAL A 161 7.67 37.87 -5.06
C VAL A 161 6.67 36.73 -4.94
N TYR A 162 5.72 36.66 -5.87
CA TYR A 162 4.76 35.57 -5.94
C TYR A 162 5.33 34.38 -6.70
N PHE A 163 4.97 33.16 -6.30
CA PHE A 163 5.34 31.95 -7.01
C PHE A 163 4.23 30.90 -7.01
N GLU A 164 4.20 30.10 -8.07
CA GLU A 164 3.40 28.87 -8.18
C GLU A 164 4.32 27.71 -8.58
N ARG A 165 4.19 26.58 -7.89
CA ARG A 165 4.93 25.36 -8.19
C ARG A 165 3.99 24.17 -8.26
N ARG A 166 4.07 23.39 -9.34
CA ARG A 166 3.32 22.13 -9.49
C ARG A 166 4.25 20.93 -9.34
N VAL A 167 3.90 20.00 -8.46
CA VAL A 167 4.66 18.79 -8.16
C VAL A 167 3.81 17.56 -8.50
N PRO A 168 4.22 16.68 -9.41
CA PRO A 168 3.44 15.50 -9.76
C PRO A 168 3.26 14.56 -8.56
N VAL A 169 2.01 14.20 -8.23
CA VAL A 169 1.67 13.29 -7.13
C VAL A 169 2.30 11.91 -7.35
N GLY A 170 2.30 11.41 -8.60
CA GLY A 170 2.89 10.11 -8.93
C GLY A 170 4.37 9.98 -8.56
N GLU A 171 5.15 11.05 -8.72
CA GLU A 171 6.58 11.05 -8.36
C GLU A 171 6.78 11.04 -6.84
N VAL A 172 5.97 11.83 -6.12
CA VAL A 172 6.00 11.91 -4.65
C VAL A 172 5.61 10.55 -4.05
N VAL A 173 4.54 9.94 -4.55
CA VAL A 173 4.06 8.64 -4.09
C VAL A 173 5.08 7.55 -4.39
N ALA A 174 5.64 7.48 -5.61
CA ALA A 174 6.63 6.47 -5.96
C ALA A 174 7.89 6.53 -5.07
N LYS A 175 8.39 7.74 -4.77
CA LYS A 175 9.53 7.95 -3.88
C LYS A 175 9.21 7.60 -2.42
N ALA A 176 8.04 8.01 -1.92
CA ALA A 176 7.60 7.72 -0.55
C ALA A 176 7.30 6.22 -0.35
N MET A 177 6.77 5.53 -1.36
CA MET A 177 6.42 4.11 -1.28
C MET A 177 7.63 3.18 -1.34
N LYS A 178 8.78 3.62 -1.85
CA LYS A 178 9.99 2.79 -1.95
C LYS A 178 10.46 2.22 -0.59
N PRO A 179 10.64 3.02 0.48
CA PRO A 179 10.97 2.48 1.80
C PRO A 179 9.83 1.63 2.40
N VAL A 180 8.56 2.03 2.24
CA VAL A 180 7.42 1.22 2.72
C VAL A 180 7.42 -0.17 2.09
N LYS A 181 7.63 -0.24 0.78
CA LYS A 181 7.73 -1.51 0.05
C LYS A 181 8.85 -2.38 0.62
N SER A 182 10.02 -1.80 0.91
CA SER A 182 11.13 -2.56 1.51
C SER A 182 10.83 -3.08 2.92
N VAL A 183 10.05 -2.33 3.71
CA VAL A 183 9.60 -2.75 5.05
C VAL A 183 8.56 -3.87 4.94
N VAL A 184 7.58 -3.73 4.05
CA VAL A 184 6.58 -4.77 3.76
C VAL A 184 7.27 -6.04 3.29
N GLU A 185 8.20 -5.96 2.33
CA GLU A 185 8.99 -7.10 1.86
C GLU A 185 9.83 -7.75 2.98
N SER A 186 10.34 -6.96 3.92
CA SER A 186 11.08 -7.46 5.09
C SER A 186 10.18 -8.18 6.09
N ILE A 187 8.96 -7.66 6.31
CA ILE A 187 7.94 -8.30 7.15
C ILE A 187 7.45 -9.59 6.48
N GLU A 188 7.13 -9.54 5.19
CA GLU A 188 6.73 -10.70 4.39
C GLU A 188 7.80 -11.79 4.48
N ARG A 189 9.08 -11.43 4.28
CA ARG A 189 10.21 -12.37 4.43
C ARG A 189 10.32 -12.97 5.83
N LYS A 190 10.13 -12.18 6.89
CA LYS A 190 10.17 -12.67 8.28
C LYS A 190 8.98 -13.58 8.62
N LEU A 191 7.84 -13.35 7.99
CA LEU A 191 6.62 -14.15 8.15
C LEU A 191 6.57 -15.36 7.20
N GLY A 192 7.56 -15.51 6.30
CA GLY A 192 7.53 -16.54 5.26
C GLY A 192 6.47 -16.32 4.18
N ILE A 193 5.96 -15.08 4.05
CA ILE A 193 5.03 -14.66 3.01
C ILE A 193 5.86 -14.26 1.79
N ALA A 194 5.52 -14.78 0.61
CA ALA A 194 6.22 -14.43 -0.62
C ALA A 194 5.97 -12.95 -0.96
N PRO A 195 7.01 -12.17 -1.36
CA PRO A 195 6.86 -10.74 -1.54
C PRO A 195 5.89 -10.38 -2.68
N GLY A 196 4.95 -9.46 -2.40
CA GLY A 196 3.98 -8.95 -3.39
C GLY A 196 2.60 -9.61 -3.39
N TYR A 197 2.28 -10.45 -2.39
CA TYR A 197 1.01 -11.18 -2.33
C TYR A 197 -0.11 -10.34 -1.70
N SER A 198 -0.82 -9.56 -2.52
CA SER A 198 -2.12 -8.96 -2.19
C SER A 198 -3.31 -9.77 -2.74
N GLY A 199 -3.03 -10.95 -3.32
CA GLY A 199 -4.04 -11.82 -3.92
C GLY A 199 -4.89 -12.49 -2.86
N ASN A 200 -6.20 -12.55 -3.10
CA ASN A 200 -7.09 -13.43 -2.33
C ASN A 200 -6.48 -14.84 -2.29
N PRO A 201 -6.53 -15.55 -1.15
CA PRO A 201 -6.09 -16.95 -1.10
C PRO A 201 -6.78 -17.79 -2.18
N ILE A 202 -5.98 -18.50 -2.98
CA ILE A 202 -6.45 -19.34 -4.08
C ILE A 202 -5.95 -20.76 -3.83
N VAL A 203 -6.88 -21.71 -3.81
CA VAL A 203 -6.59 -23.14 -3.79
C VAL A 203 -7.18 -23.75 -5.05
N HIS A 204 -6.34 -24.42 -5.82
CA HIS A 204 -6.70 -25.23 -6.96
C HIS A 204 -6.60 -26.70 -6.58
N ILE A 205 -7.61 -27.47 -6.98
CA ILE A 205 -7.64 -28.93 -6.80
C ILE A 205 -7.19 -29.50 -8.14
N GLU A 206 -5.98 -30.04 -8.19
CA GLU A 206 -5.39 -30.58 -9.43
C GLU A 206 -5.94 -31.97 -9.75
N SER A 207 -6.01 -32.84 -8.73
CA SER A 207 -6.59 -34.17 -8.85
C SER A 207 -7.05 -34.72 -7.50
N VAL A 208 -8.00 -35.65 -7.56
CA VAL A 208 -8.40 -36.48 -6.43
C VAL A 208 -8.44 -37.94 -6.89
N GLU A 209 -7.72 -38.82 -6.20
CA GLU A 209 -7.64 -40.24 -6.52
C GLU A 209 -8.06 -41.08 -5.32
N TRP A 210 -9.00 -42.00 -5.52
CA TRP A 210 -9.43 -42.98 -4.53
C TRP A 210 -8.66 -44.29 -4.74
N LEU A 211 -8.02 -44.80 -3.69
CA LEU A 211 -7.24 -46.03 -3.71
C LEU A 211 -7.81 -47.06 -2.73
N CYS A 212 -8.27 -48.19 -3.27
CA CYS A 212 -8.77 -49.34 -2.53
C CYS A 212 -7.67 -50.41 -2.52
N GLY A 213 -7.11 -50.74 -1.35
CA GLY A 213 -5.94 -51.62 -1.27
C GLY A 213 -4.70 -51.11 -2.02
N GLY A 214 -4.62 -49.80 -2.29
CA GLY A 214 -3.54 -49.17 -3.05
C GLY A 214 -3.77 -49.08 -4.56
N VAL A 215 -4.91 -49.56 -5.07
CA VAL A 215 -5.26 -49.52 -6.51
C VAL A 215 -6.40 -48.52 -6.73
N PRO A 216 -6.39 -47.72 -7.82
CA PRO A 216 -7.49 -46.82 -8.15
C PRO A 216 -8.86 -47.54 -8.20
N CYS A 217 -9.86 -46.97 -7.53
CA CYS A 217 -11.20 -47.55 -7.45
C CYS A 217 -12.30 -46.48 -7.53
N GLY A 218 -13.47 -46.86 -8.05
CA GLY A 218 -14.70 -46.02 -8.02
C GLY A 218 -15.76 -46.54 -7.05
N THR A 219 -15.57 -47.74 -6.52
CA THR A 219 -16.47 -48.46 -5.61
C THR A 219 -15.66 -49.12 -4.52
N ALA A 220 -16.12 -49.08 -3.28
CA ALA A 220 -15.49 -49.76 -2.15
C ALA A 220 -16.51 -50.55 -1.34
N THR A 221 -16.05 -51.67 -0.76
CA THR A 221 -16.87 -52.59 0.03
C THR A 221 -16.85 -52.26 1.52
N GLU A 222 -17.82 -52.78 2.28
CA GLU A 222 -17.85 -52.61 3.73
C GLU A 222 -16.57 -53.09 4.40
N GLY A 223 -16.04 -52.30 5.35
CA GLY A 223 -14.84 -52.63 6.10
C GLY A 223 -13.54 -52.45 5.32
N GLU A 224 -13.62 -52.13 4.03
CA GLU A 224 -12.46 -51.83 3.20
C GLU A 224 -11.79 -50.52 3.64
N THR A 225 -10.46 -50.52 3.69
CA THR A 225 -9.68 -49.31 3.98
C THR A 225 -9.38 -48.59 2.68
N VAL A 226 -9.87 -47.37 2.56
CA VAL A 226 -9.69 -46.51 1.40
C VAL A 226 -8.70 -45.41 1.73
N THR A 227 -7.76 -45.18 0.81
CA THR A 227 -6.85 -44.03 0.83
C THR A 227 -7.30 -43.04 -0.23
N VAL A 228 -7.46 -41.77 0.12
CA VAL A 228 -7.66 -40.70 -0.86
C VAL A 228 -6.42 -39.83 -0.94
N VAL A 229 -5.99 -39.56 -2.16
CA VAL A 229 -4.85 -38.69 -2.48
C VAL A 229 -5.39 -37.45 -3.17
N VAL A 230 -5.21 -36.29 -2.56
CA VAL A 230 -5.67 -34.99 -3.07
C VAL A 230 -4.44 -34.15 -3.41
N ARG A 231 -4.28 -33.77 -4.69
CA ARG A 231 -3.24 -32.83 -5.11
C ARG A 231 -3.81 -31.42 -5.15
N LEU A 232 -3.21 -30.56 -4.35
CA LEU A 232 -3.57 -29.15 -4.24
C LEU A 232 -2.44 -28.30 -4.80
N SER A 233 -2.80 -27.19 -5.44
CA SER A 233 -1.84 -26.12 -5.72
C SER A 233 -2.39 -24.75 -5.38
N GLY A 234 -1.50 -23.82 -5.04
CA GLY A 234 -1.85 -22.43 -4.79
C GLY A 234 -1.25 -21.88 -3.51
N TYR A 235 -1.94 -20.91 -2.92
CA TYR A 235 -1.51 -20.24 -1.70
C TYR A 235 -2.71 -19.94 -0.80
N ALA A 236 -2.72 -20.54 0.38
CA ALA A 236 -3.72 -20.28 1.41
C ALA A 236 -3.23 -20.70 2.79
N HIS A 237 -3.73 -20.04 3.83
CA HIS A 237 -3.56 -20.45 5.22
C HIS A 237 -4.74 -21.32 5.67
N ASP A 238 -4.52 -22.16 6.68
CA ASP A 238 -5.58 -22.94 7.33
C ASP A 238 -6.47 -23.73 6.35
N VAL A 239 -5.86 -24.37 5.35
CA VAL A 239 -6.59 -25.23 4.41
C VAL A 239 -7.01 -26.51 5.13
N VAL A 240 -8.29 -26.88 5.03
CA VAL A 240 -8.84 -28.07 5.65
C VAL A 240 -9.37 -29.00 4.57
N VAL A 241 -8.78 -30.19 4.46
CA VAL A 241 -9.22 -31.25 3.54
C VAL A 241 -9.98 -32.29 4.35
N LYS A 242 -11.24 -32.55 3.97
CA LYS A 242 -12.13 -33.48 4.65
C LYS A 242 -12.62 -34.55 3.68
N VAL A 243 -12.70 -35.78 4.15
CA VAL A 243 -13.49 -36.84 3.52
C VAL A 243 -14.82 -36.91 4.25
N ARG A 244 -15.91 -36.76 3.51
CA ARG A 244 -17.27 -36.78 4.02
C ARG A 244 -18.05 -37.97 3.46
N GLN A 245 -18.83 -38.60 4.33
CA GLN A 245 -19.80 -39.63 3.99
C GLN A 245 -21.14 -38.98 3.65
N ASP A 246 -21.59 -39.15 2.41
CA ASP A 246 -22.87 -38.68 1.89
C ASP A 246 -24.00 -39.56 2.43
N ARG A 247 -24.86 -38.97 3.27
CA ARG A 247 -25.96 -39.68 3.95
C ARG A 247 -27.32 -39.22 3.46
N ARG A 248 -28.17 -40.18 3.08
CA ARG A 248 -29.59 -39.98 2.80
C ARG A 248 -30.32 -39.59 4.08
N LEU A 249 -31.01 -38.43 4.05
CA LEU A 249 -31.89 -37.93 5.12
C LEU A 249 -31.18 -37.61 6.45
N LEU A 250 -29.84 -37.68 6.50
CA LEU A 250 -29.03 -37.33 7.66
C LEU A 250 -27.93 -36.37 7.21
N PRO A 251 -27.41 -35.52 8.11
CA PRO A 251 -26.24 -34.70 7.80
C PRO A 251 -25.02 -35.54 7.43
N ASP A 252 -24.22 -35.04 6.49
CA ASP A 252 -22.98 -35.70 6.07
C ASP A 252 -21.99 -35.81 7.22
N LYS A 253 -21.40 -36.99 7.40
CA LYS A 253 -20.44 -37.29 8.48
C LYS A 253 -19.01 -37.13 7.97
N THR A 254 -18.15 -36.38 8.67
CA THR A 254 -16.71 -36.37 8.38
C THR A 254 -16.08 -37.66 8.87
N VAL A 255 -15.42 -38.41 7.98
CA VAL A 255 -14.76 -39.68 8.30
C VAL A 255 -13.24 -39.55 8.37
N ALA A 256 -12.66 -38.53 7.72
CA ALA A 256 -11.26 -38.16 7.85
C ALA A 256 -11.08 -36.65 7.62
N GLU A 257 -10.10 -36.03 8.30
CA GLU A 257 -9.77 -34.61 8.17
C GLU A 257 -8.25 -34.40 8.27
N ARG A 258 -7.71 -33.48 7.46
CA ARG A 258 -6.34 -32.98 7.56
C ARG A 258 -6.34 -31.46 7.46
N ARG A 259 -5.67 -30.82 8.41
CA ARG A 259 -5.42 -29.37 8.40
C ARG A 259 -4.01 -29.07 7.91
N ILE A 260 -3.90 -28.06 7.05
CA ILE A 260 -2.65 -27.58 6.44
C ILE A 260 -2.52 -26.10 6.85
N PRO A 261 -1.60 -25.77 7.79
CA PRO A 261 -1.45 -24.40 8.27
C PRO A 261 -1.11 -23.41 7.16
N VAL A 262 -0.27 -23.83 6.21
CA VAL A 262 0.15 -23.03 5.06
C VAL A 262 0.28 -23.95 3.84
N LEU A 263 -0.49 -23.68 2.79
CA LEU A 263 -0.28 -24.19 1.45
C LEU A 263 0.51 -23.14 0.67
N ASN A 264 1.65 -23.52 0.10
CA ASN A 264 2.46 -22.65 -0.77
C ASN A 264 3.09 -23.49 -1.89
N GLY A 265 2.54 -23.37 -3.10
CA GLY A 265 2.91 -24.22 -4.23
C GLY A 265 2.04 -25.47 -4.31
N THR A 266 2.60 -26.59 -4.76
CA THR A 266 1.89 -27.87 -4.91
C THR A 266 2.13 -28.77 -3.70
N MET A 267 1.08 -29.43 -3.22
CA MET A 267 1.12 -30.34 -2.08
C MET A 267 0.19 -31.54 -2.30
N GLU A 268 0.66 -32.72 -1.91
CA GLU A 268 -0.14 -33.95 -1.90
C GLU A 268 -0.65 -34.23 -0.48
N VAL A 269 -1.96 -34.44 -0.35
CA VAL A 269 -2.65 -34.69 0.91
C VAL A 269 -3.22 -36.10 0.89
N VAL A 270 -2.76 -36.93 1.83
CA VAL A 270 -3.19 -38.32 1.93
C VAL A 270 -4.06 -38.50 3.17
N LEU A 271 -5.28 -38.98 2.96
CA LEU A 271 -6.25 -39.29 4.02
C LEU A 271 -6.66 -40.76 3.93
N ARG A 272 -6.91 -41.40 5.08
CA ARG A 272 -7.34 -42.81 5.14
C ARG A 272 -8.59 -42.93 6.01
N PHE A 273 -9.51 -43.79 5.59
CA PHE A 273 -10.71 -44.12 6.35
C PHE A 273 -11.17 -45.54 6.03
N THR A 274 -12.01 -46.10 6.90
CA THR A 274 -12.65 -47.40 6.69
C THR A 274 -14.09 -47.18 6.24
N VAL A 275 -14.51 -47.92 5.21
CA VAL A 275 -15.86 -47.80 4.65
C VAL A 275 -16.88 -48.37 5.62
N GLU A 276 -17.79 -47.52 6.07
CA GLU A 276 -19.02 -47.91 6.77
C GLU A 276 -20.15 -48.06 5.74
N THR A 277 -20.99 -49.09 5.88
CA THR A 277 -22.25 -49.19 5.14
C THR A 277 -23.44 -48.81 6.01
N GLY A 278 -24.61 -48.71 5.38
CA GLY A 278 -25.87 -48.52 6.05
C GLY A 278 -26.94 -48.10 5.06
N LEU A 279 -28.21 -48.26 5.44
CA LEU A 279 -29.36 -47.90 4.59
C LEU A 279 -29.35 -46.43 4.13
N THR A 280 -28.62 -45.57 4.85
CA THR A 280 -28.50 -44.14 4.54
C THR A 280 -27.22 -43.79 3.79
N VAL A 281 -26.20 -44.65 3.73
CA VAL A 281 -24.91 -44.29 3.12
C VAL A 281 -25.00 -44.45 1.60
N ARG A 282 -24.63 -43.39 0.86
CA ARG A 282 -24.65 -43.41 -0.62
C ARG A 282 -23.26 -43.45 -1.23
N SER A 283 -22.41 -42.54 -0.78
CA SER A 283 -21.08 -42.33 -1.35
C SER A 283 -20.16 -41.60 -0.37
N TYR A 284 -18.90 -41.41 -0.76
CA TYR A 284 -17.95 -40.54 -0.09
C TYR A 284 -17.45 -39.46 -1.04
N PHE A 285 -17.19 -38.26 -0.52
CA PHE A 285 -16.71 -37.13 -1.30
C PHE A 285 -15.67 -36.31 -0.54
N VAL A 286 -14.84 -35.58 -1.28
CA VAL A 286 -13.84 -34.66 -0.71
C VAL A 286 -14.40 -33.24 -0.64
N GLU A 287 -14.15 -32.58 0.48
CA GLU A 287 -14.44 -31.17 0.73
C GLU A 287 -13.12 -30.47 1.10
N VAL A 288 -12.80 -29.35 0.44
CA VAL A 288 -11.62 -28.53 0.72
C VAL A 288 -12.09 -27.14 1.09
N ASP A 289 -11.81 -26.71 2.32
CA ASP A 289 -12.15 -25.38 2.84
C ASP A 289 -10.87 -24.55 3.01
N TRP A 290 -10.92 -23.25 2.68
CA TRP A 290 -9.87 -22.30 2.97
C TRP A 290 -10.46 -20.90 3.25
N PRO A 291 -9.71 -19.97 3.86
CA PRO A 291 -10.17 -18.60 4.03
C PRO A 291 -10.57 -18.02 2.66
N GLY A 292 -11.82 -17.61 2.48
CA GLY A 292 -12.29 -17.02 1.23
C GLY A 292 -12.79 -18.01 0.17
N GLY A 293 -12.76 -19.32 0.41
CA GLY A 293 -13.28 -20.28 -0.57
C GLY A 293 -13.57 -21.67 -0.02
N LYS A 294 -14.32 -22.42 -0.82
CA LYS A 294 -14.67 -23.81 -0.55
C LYS A 294 -14.83 -24.53 -1.88
N TRP A 295 -14.31 -25.75 -1.96
CA TRP A 295 -14.53 -26.67 -3.06
C TRP A 295 -15.15 -27.97 -2.56
N VAL A 296 -16.10 -28.49 -3.32
CA VAL A 296 -16.79 -29.75 -3.04
C VAL A 296 -16.73 -30.59 -4.29
N MET A 297 -16.30 -31.85 -4.14
CA MET A 297 -16.16 -32.79 -5.24
C MET A 297 -17.50 -33.00 -6.00
N PRO A 298 -17.47 -32.94 -7.35
CA PRO A 298 -18.60 -33.27 -8.21
C PRO A 298 -19.18 -34.66 -7.93
N HIS A 299 -20.45 -34.90 -8.28
CA HIS A 299 -21.15 -36.12 -7.89
C HIS A 299 -20.62 -37.37 -8.61
N GLU A 300 -20.21 -37.22 -9.86
CA GLU A 300 -19.68 -38.24 -10.76
C GLU A 300 -18.33 -38.81 -10.32
N GLU A 301 -17.55 -38.06 -9.55
CA GLU A 301 -16.21 -38.44 -9.05
C GLU A 301 -16.24 -39.06 -7.64
N ARG A 302 -17.43 -39.17 -7.03
CA ARG A 302 -17.58 -39.69 -5.67
C ARG A 302 -17.33 -41.19 -5.61
N LEU A 303 -16.70 -41.64 -4.53
CA LEU A 303 -16.54 -43.05 -4.24
C LEU A 303 -17.88 -43.66 -3.85
N ARG A 304 -18.33 -44.67 -4.59
CA ARG A 304 -19.58 -45.38 -4.32
C ARG A 304 -19.36 -46.50 -3.31
N VAL A 305 -20.41 -46.79 -2.55
CA VAL A 305 -20.43 -47.96 -1.67
C VAL A 305 -21.05 -49.13 -2.43
N GLY A 306 -20.30 -50.23 -2.52
CA GLY A 306 -20.69 -51.47 -3.21
C GLY A 306 -21.50 -52.41 -2.33
#